data_AF-A0A833PFY3-F1
#
_entry.id   AF-A0A833PFY3-F1
#
_cell.length_a   1.000
_cell.length_b   1.000
_cell.length_c   1.000
_cell.angle_alpha   90.00
_cell.angle_beta   90.00
_cell.angle_gamma   90.00
#
_symmetry.space_group_name_H-M   'P 1'
#
loop_
_entity.id
_entity.type
_entity.pdbx_description
1 polymer ?
#
loop_
_entity_poly.entity_id
_entity_poly.type
_entity_poly.pdbx_seq_one_letter_code
_entity_poly.pdbx_strand_id
1 'polypeptide(L)'
;MAKQNILVLNQAVLLKGVNDSAQTLVDLSQRLFEAQVLPYYLHVLDKVKGAYHFDLGAEKIDQIYKDVLASLPGYLVPKLVREVAGENNKTPLFGVTTF
;
A
#
# COMPACT_ATOMS: atom_id res chain seq x y z
N MET A 1 -15.93 -6.77 -15.87
CA MET A 1 -15.28 -7.21 -14.61
C MET A 1 -16.30 -7.37 -13.49
N ALA A 2 -16.73 -6.30 -12.81
CA ALA A 2 -17.65 -6.44 -11.69
C ALA A 2 -19.05 -6.93 -12.09
N LYS A 3 -19.59 -6.47 -13.23
CA LYS A 3 -20.82 -7.03 -13.84
C LYS A 3 -20.72 -8.50 -14.27
N GLN A 4 -19.50 -9.06 -14.29
CA GLN A 4 -19.23 -10.46 -14.63
C GLN A 4 -18.84 -11.28 -13.39
N ASN A 5 -19.05 -10.76 -12.17
CA ASN A 5 -18.65 -11.41 -10.91
C ASN A 5 -17.15 -11.72 -10.79
N ILE A 6 -16.30 -10.94 -11.46
CA ILE A 6 -14.84 -11.07 -11.34
C ILE A 6 -14.35 -10.10 -10.26
N LEU A 7 -13.72 -10.65 -9.22
CA LEU A 7 -13.07 -9.84 -8.19
C LEU A 7 -11.80 -9.20 -8.75
N VAL A 8 -11.68 -7.88 -8.61
CA VAL A 8 -10.51 -7.11 -9.03
C VAL A 8 -9.80 -6.60 -7.78
N LEU A 9 -8.48 -6.78 -7.75
CA LEU A 9 -7.61 -6.36 -6.66
C LEU A 9 -6.66 -5.26 -7.15
N ASN A 10 -6.48 -4.22 -6.34
CA ASN A 10 -5.52 -3.16 -6.60
C ASN A 10 -4.20 -3.44 -5.86
N GLN A 11 -3.10 -3.21 -6.58
CA GLN A 11 -1.75 -3.18 -6.02
C GLN A 11 -1.17 -1.80 -6.32
N ALA A 12 -0.98 -1.00 -5.27
CA ALA A 12 -0.36 0.32 -5.36
C ALA A 12 1.09 0.25 -4.87
N VAL A 13 1.93 1.18 -5.31
CA VAL A 13 3.27 1.41 -4.75
C VAL A 13 3.23 2.75 -4.01
N LEU A 14 3.78 2.78 -2.80
CA LEU A 14 3.93 3.99 -2.01
C LEU A 14 5.14 4.76 -2.54
N LEU A 15 4.91 5.96 -3.06
CA LEU A 15 5.88 6.77 -3.78
C LEU A 15 5.88 8.20 -3.24
N LYS A 16 7.06 8.70 -2.91
CA LYS A 16 7.30 10.07 -2.45
C LYS A 16 6.81 11.11 -3.48
N GLY A 17 6.04 12.10 -3.03
CA GLY A 17 5.50 13.16 -3.89
C GLY A 17 4.38 12.72 -4.84
N VAL A 18 3.87 11.49 -4.72
CA VAL A 18 2.77 10.97 -5.54
C VAL A 18 1.57 10.60 -4.67
N ASN A 19 1.78 9.69 -3.70
CA ASN A 19 0.73 9.18 -2.82
C ASN A 19 1.22 8.97 -1.38
N ASP A 20 2.26 9.70 -0.97
CA ASP A 20 2.92 9.64 0.33
C ASP A 20 2.18 10.42 1.44
N SER A 21 0.84 10.37 1.42
CA SER A 21 -0.02 10.92 2.46
C SER A 21 -1.18 9.98 2.79
N ALA A 22 -1.56 9.94 4.07
CA ALA A 22 -2.66 9.09 4.51
C ALA A 22 -3.97 9.46 3.81
N GLN A 23 -4.26 10.75 3.67
CA GLN A 23 -5.46 11.24 2.98
C GLN A 23 -5.54 10.71 1.54
N THR A 24 -4.44 10.79 0.78
CA THR A 24 -4.41 10.30 -0.60
C THR A 24 -4.70 8.80 -0.69
N LEU A 25 -4.16 8.02 0.25
CA LEU A 25 -4.37 6.57 0.29
C LEU A 25 -5.80 6.22 0.73
N VAL A 26 -6.36 6.96 1.69
CA VAL A 26 -7.76 6.83 2.13
C VAL A 26 -8.72 7.10 0.96
N ASP A 27 -8.53 8.22 0.27
CA ASP A 27 -9.36 8.60 -0.88
C ASP A 27 -9.26 7.56 -2.00
N LEU A 28 -8.04 7.03 -2.24
CA LEU A 28 -7.82 5.98 -3.22
C LEU A 28 -8.57 4.69 -2.84
N SER A 29 -8.45 4.23 -1.59
CA SER A 29 -9.15 3.03 -1.12
C SER A 29 -10.68 3.15 -1.25
N GLN A 30 -11.25 4.30 -0.89
CA GLN A 30 -12.68 4.55 -1.02
C GLN A 30 -13.12 4.55 -2.49
N ARG A 31 -12.41 5.26 -3.38
CA ARG A 31 -12.72 5.27 -4.82
C ARG A 31 -12.55 3.92 -5.49
N LEU A 32 -11.55 3.13 -5.09
CA LEU A 32 -11.40 1.76 -5.56
C LEU A 32 -12.63 0.93 -5.18
N PHE A 33 -13.08 1.03 -3.93
CA PHE A 33 -14.24 0.30 -3.44
C PHE A 33 -15.53 0.69 -4.17
N GLU A 34 -15.76 2.00 -4.38
CA GLU A 34 -16.86 2.51 -5.20
C GLU A 34 -16.83 1.94 -6.63
N ALA A 35 -15.62 1.73 -7.18
CA ALA A 35 -15.40 1.10 -8.49
C ALA A 35 -15.43 -0.44 -8.46
N GLN A 36 -15.81 -1.06 -7.33
CA GLN A 36 -15.84 -2.52 -7.14
C GLN A 36 -14.46 -3.18 -7.29
N VAL A 37 -13.40 -2.47 -6.89
CA VAL A 37 -12.01 -2.94 -6.81
C VAL A 37 -11.58 -2.93 -5.34
N LEU A 38 -11.03 -4.04 -4.84
CA LEU A 38 -10.53 -4.08 -3.48
C LEU A 38 -9.09 -3.56 -3.41
N PRO A 39 -8.78 -2.57 -2.55
CA PRO A 39 -7.40 -2.23 -2.22
C PRO A 39 -6.74 -3.43 -1.54
N TYR A 40 -5.70 -3.99 -2.15
CA TYR A 40 -5.12 -5.26 -1.69
C TYR A 40 -3.70 -5.14 -1.17
N TYR A 41 -2.78 -4.63 -1.99
CA TYR A 41 -1.39 -4.38 -1.55
C TYR A 41 -1.00 -2.92 -1.70
N LEU A 42 -0.29 -2.43 -0.70
CA LEU A 42 0.50 -1.21 -0.76
C LEU A 42 1.96 -1.61 -0.64
N HIS A 43 2.68 -1.57 -1.75
CA HIS A 43 4.08 -1.93 -1.82
C HIS A 43 4.95 -0.77 -1.37
N VAL A 44 5.91 -1.04 -0.50
CA VAL A 44 7.04 -0.16 -0.32
C VAL A 44 7.94 -0.28 -1.55
N LEU A 45 8.39 0.86 -2.07
CA LEU A 45 9.24 0.89 -3.25
C LEU A 45 10.51 0.04 -3.07
N ASP A 46 10.76 -0.85 -4.02
CA ASP A 46 12.02 -1.57 -4.09
C ASP A 46 13.15 -0.64 -4.52
N LYS A 47 14.31 -0.78 -3.88
CA LYS A 47 15.49 0.03 -4.19
C LYS A 47 16.09 -0.42 -5.53
N VAL A 48 15.55 0.13 -6.62
CA VAL A 48 16.05 -0.08 -7.99
C VAL A 48 16.76 1.17 -8.51
N LYS A 49 17.75 0.96 -9.40
CA LYS A 49 18.46 2.08 -10.05
C LYS A 49 17.46 2.96 -10.79
N GLY A 50 17.51 4.27 -10.52
CA GLY A 50 16.67 5.28 -11.18
C GLY A 50 15.40 5.67 -10.43
N ALA A 51 14.93 4.89 -9.46
CA ALA A 51 13.68 5.17 -8.74
C ALA A 51 13.88 5.79 -7.33
N TYR A 52 15.12 5.98 -6.88
CA TYR A 52 15.43 6.41 -5.50
C TYR A 52 14.76 7.72 -5.07
N HIS A 53 14.47 8.63 -6.01
CA HIS A 53 13.79 9.89 -5.72
C HIS A 53 12.34 9.72 -5.27
N PHE A 54 11.73 8.54 -5.53
CA PHE A 54 10.42 8.16 -5.03
C PHE A 54 10.47 7.39 -3.69
N ASP A 55 11.65 7.08 -3.16
CA ASP A 55 11.81 6.32 -1.91
C ASP A 55 11.39 7.15 -0.69
N LEU A 56 10.92 6.45 0.36
CA LEU A 56 10.51 7.02 1.63
C LEU A 56 11.24 6.33 2.77
N GLY A 57 11.63 7.10 3.79
CA GLY A 57 12.18 6.55 5.02
C GLY A 57 11.15 5.71 5.79
N ALA A 58 11.61 4.66 6.46
CA ALA A 58 10.74 3.72 7.18
C ALA A 58 9.81 4.41 8.20
N GLU A 59 10.32 5.37 8.98
CA GLU A 59 9.51 6.13 9.94
C GLU A 59 8.34 6.86 9.28
N LYS A 60 8.55 7.44 8.09
CA LYS A 60 7.51 8.15 7.34
C LYS A 60 6.46 7.17 6.81
N ILE A 61 6.90 6.02 6.31
CA ILE A 61 6.01 4.94 5.84
C ILE A 61 5.14 4.45 6.99
N ASP A 62 5.73 4.14 8.14
CA ASP A 62 5.03 3.65 9.33
C ASP A 62 4.02 4.67 9.84
N GLN A 63 4.40 5.96 9.85
CA GLN A 63 3.47 7.03 10.23
C GLN A 63 2.28 7.12 9.28
N ILE A 64 2.52 7.19 7.96
CA ILE A 64 1.45 7.22 6.97
C ILE A 64 0.51 6.02 7.13
N TYR A 65 1.08 4.83 7.29
CA TYR A 65 0.29 3.60 7.36
C TYR A 65 -0.55 3.50 8.64
N LYS A 66 -0.02 3.95 9.79
CA LYS A 66 -0.79 4.09 11.05
C LYS A 66 -1.99 5.02 10.88
N ASP A 67 -1.79 6.14 10.19
CA ASP A 67 -2.87 7.10 9.95
C ASP A 67 -3.93 6.53 8.98
N VAL A 68 -3.53 5.74 7.98
CA VAL A 68 -4.46 4.99 7.10
C VAL A 68 -5.27 3.97 7.90
N LEU A 69 -4.63 3.19 8.78
CA LEU A 69 -5.28 2.22 9.66
C LEU A 69 -6.32 2.87 10.57
N ALA A 70 -6.02 4.05 11.10
CA ALA A 70 -6.95 4.80 11.96
C ALA A 70 -8.14 5.39 11.18
N SER A 71 -8.00 5.58 9.87
CA SER A 71 -8.97 6.31 9.04
C SER A 71 -9.90 5.43 8.21
N LEU A 72 -9.59 4.14 8.05
CA LEU A 72 -10.36 3.20 7.22
C LEU A 72 -10.90 2.02 8.02
N PRO A 73 -12.06 1.48 7.63
CA PRO A 73 -12.44 0.15 8.08
C PRO A 73 -11.42 -0.88 7.56
N GLY A 74 -11.12 -1.90 8.36
CA GLY A 74 -10.01 -2.82 8.08
C GLY A 74 -10.06 -3.51 6.70
N TYR A 75 -11.24 -3.73 6.12
CA TYR A 75 -11.38 -4.34 4.78
C TYR A 75 -11.03 -3.39 3.61
N LEU A 76 -10.86 -2.09 3.87
CA LEU A 76 -10.38 -1.10 2.90
C LEU A 76 -8.91 -0.73 3.09
N VAL A 77 -8.26 -1.26 4.13
CA VAL A 77 -6.84 -1.04 4.37
C VAL A 77 -6.03 -2.00 3.49
N PRO A 78 -5.27 -1.51 2.50
CA PRO A 78 -4.38 -2.37 1.73
C PRO A 78 -3.25 -2.88 2.64
N LYS A 79 -2.79 -4.10 2.41
CA LYS A 79 -1.68 -4.67 3.19
C LYS A 79 -0.36 -4.00 2.80
N LEU A 80 0.31 -3.36 3.76
CA LEU A 80 1.67 -2.84 3.57
C LEU A 80 2.68 -4.00 3.44
N VAL A 81 3.38 -4.06 2.31
CA VAL A 81 4.32 -5.14 1.98
C VAL A 81 5.61 -4.61 1.36
N ARG A 82 6.68 -5.40 1.44
CA ARG A 82 7.95 -5.16 0.75
C ARG A 82 8.44 -6.46 0.12
N GLU A 83 9.13 -6.36 -1.02
CA GLU A 83 9.87 -7.48 -1.59
C GLU A 83 11.23 -7.60 -0.90
N VAL A 84 11.54 -8.79 -0.39
CA VAL A 84 12.84 -9.11 0.22
C VAL A 84 13.48 -10.20 -0.64
N ALA A 85 14.64 -9.88 -1.22
CA ALA A 85 15.34 -10.82 -2.09
C ALA A 85 15.71 -12.11 -1.34
N GLY A 86 15.28 -13.26 -1.86
CA GLY A 86 15.50 -14.57 -1.26
C GLY A 86 14.32 -15.11 -0.43
N GLU A 87 13.30 -14.30 -0.17
CA GLU A 87 12.08 -14.76 0.49
C GLU A 87 11.11 -15.40 -0.52
N ASN A 88 10.36 -16.42 -0.07
CA ASN A 88 9.40 -17.14 -0.91
C ASN A 88 8.09 -16.36 -1.14
N ASN A 89 7.87 -15.27 -0.41
CA ASN A 89 6.65 -14.48 -0.46
C ASN A 89 6.92 -13.00 -0.12
N LYS A 90 5.90 -12.15 -0.36
CA LYS A 90 5.91 -10.75 0.04
C LYS A 90 5.87 -10.65 1.56
N THR A 91 6.82 -9.91 2.14
CA THR A 91 6.92 -9.73 3.59
C THR A 91 5.92 -8.67 4.06
N PRO A 92 4.93 -9.01 4.91
CA PRO A 92 4.06 -8.02 5.54
C PRO A 92 4.85 -7.19 6.55
N LEU A 93 4.65 -5.86 6.55
CA LEU A 93 5.37 -4.96 7.43
C LEU A 93 4.59 -4.55 8.69
N PHE A 94 3.29 -4.87 8.78
CA PHE A 94 2.49 -4.52 9.94
C PHE A 94 2.58 -5.59 11.03
N GLY A 95 2.92 -5.19 12.27
CA GLY A 95 3.06 -6.07 13.43
C GLY A 95 4.44 -6.74 13.57
N VAL A 96 5.39 -6.38 12.71
CA VAL A 96 6.80 -6.82 12.78
C VAL A 96 7.64 -5.55 12.89
N THR A 97 8.60 -5.51 13.80
CA THR A 97 9.48 -4.34 13.95
C THR A 97 10.28 -4.16 12.67
N THR A 98 10.12 -3.02 11.99
CA THR A 98 10.77 -2.68 10.73
C THR A 98 12.26 -2.37 10.96
N PHE A 99 13.08 -3.39 11.19
CA PHE A 99 14.55 -3.32 11.14
C PHE A 99 15.12 -4.51 10.36
#